data_AF-A0A3S5JSK6-F1
#
_entry.id   AF-A0A3S5JSK6-F1
#
_cell.length_a   1.000
_cell.length_b   1.000
_cell.length_c   1.000
_cell.angle_alpha   90.00
_cell.angle_beta   90.00
_cell.angle_gamma   90.00
#
_symmetry.space_group_name_H-M   'P 1'
#
loop_
_entity.id
_entity.type
_entity.pdbx_description
1 polymer ?
#
loop_
_entity_poly.entity_id
_entity_poly.type
_entity_poly.pdbx_seq_one_letter_code
_entity_poly.pdbx_strand_id
1 'polypeptide(L)'
;MVKSMKPTKQRKAHFNAPLHEKRKRISARLQLDKPDARFDGVRTVTVRVGDTVRVTRGDLANGGKRHGGKRGTDPLTGPVIRIDSEKGRLFIEGAK
;
A
#
# COMPACT_ATOMS: atom_id res chain seq x y z
N MET A 1 -18.37 -0.48 -7.55
CA MET A 1 -18.58 -0.70 -6.10
C MET A 1 -20.02 -1.13 -5.86
N VAL A 2 -20.28 -2.14 -5.02
CA VAL A 2 -21.65 -2.64 -4.79
C VAL A 2 -22.36 -1.78 -3.76
N LYS A 3 -23.60 -1.37 -4.04
CA LYS A 3 -24.42 -0.50 -3.17
C LYS A 3 -24.89 -1.19 -1.87
N SER A 4 -24.96 -2.51 -1.86
CA SER A 4 -25.45 -3.29 -0.71
C SER A 4 -24.43 -3.37 0.42
N MET A 5 -24.85 -3.11 1.67
CA MET A 5 -24.00 -3.26 2.86
C MET A 5 -23.75 -4.72 3.28
N LYS A 6 -24.36 -5.71 2.61
CA LYS A 6 -24.21 -7.13 2.98
C LYS A 6 -22.75 -7.60 2.81
N PRO A 7 -22.09 -8.13 3.87
CA PRO A 7 -20.67 -8.51 3.80
C PRO A 7 -20.35 -9.53 2.71
N THR A 8 -21.24 -10.51 2.50
CA THR A 8 -21.05 -11.54 1.46
C THR A 8 -21.04 -10.93 0.05
N LYS A 9 -21.91 -9.95 -0.22
CA LYS A 9 -21.95 -9.26 -1.52
C LYS A 9 -20.70 -8.38 -1.72
N GLN A 10 -20.22 -7.72 -0.67
CA GLN A 10 -19.01 -6.92 -0.72
C GLN A 10 -17.75 -7.77 -0.95
N ARG A 11 -17.60 -8.89 -0.24
CA ARG A 11 -16.48 -9.83 -0.44
C ARG A 11 -16.46 -10.38 -1.86
N LYS A 12 -17.61 -10.86 -2.37
CA LYS A 12 -17.73 -11.36 -3.75
C LYS A 12 -17.30 -10.30 -4.77
N ALA A 13 -17.76 -9.06 -4.62
CA ALA A 13 -17.38 -7.96 -5.50
C ALA A 13 -15.91 -7.57 -5.38
N HIS A 14 -15.30 -7.71 -4.19
CA HIS A 14 -13.89 -7.46 -4.01
C HIS A 14 -13.02 -8.45 -4.80
N PHE A 15 -13.29 -9.76 -4.65
CA PHE A 15 -12.50 -10.82 -5.30
C PHE A 15 -12.72 -10.89 -6.82
N ASN A 16 -13.97 -10.70 -7.27
CA ASN A 16 -14.34 -10.81 -8.69
C ASN A 16 -14.15 -9.51 -9.49
N ALA A 17 -13.53 -8.49 -8.91
CA ALA A 17 -13.35 -7.21 -9.58
C ALA A 17 -12.45 -7.32 -10.82
N PRO A 18 -12.69 -6.53 -11.88
CA PRO A 18 -11.82 -6.50 -13.05
C PRO A 18 -10.45 -5.89 -12.71
N LEU A 19 -9.44 -6.18 -13.54
CA LEU A 19 -8.04 -5.83 -13.27
C LEU A 19 -7.83 -4.31 -13.04
N HIS A 20 -8.47 -3.46 -13.84
CA HIS A 20 -8.34 -2.01 -13.72
C HIS A 20 -8.92 -1.46 -12.40
N GLU A 21 -9.97 -2.09 -11.86
CA GLU A 21 -10.49 -1.73 -10.53
C GLU A 21 -9.54 -2.21 -9.43
N LYS A 22 -9.04 -3.45 -9.55
CA LYS A 22 -8.05 -3.97 -8.60
C LYS A 22 -6.80 -3.08 -8.56
N ARG A 23 -6.36 -2.58 -9.71
CA ARG A 23 -5.24 -1.63 -9.84
C ARG A 23 -5.47 -0.33 -9.08
N LYS A 24 -6.67 0.27 -9.17
CA LYS A 24 -7.04 1.50 -8.45
C LYS A 24 -7.10 1.33 -6.93
N ARG A 25 -7.34 0.11 -6.44
CA ARG A 25 -7.35 -0.19 -4.99
C ARG A 25 -5.95 -0.20 -4.39
N ILE A 26 -4.90 -0.35 -5.20
CA ILE A 26 -3.50 -0.27 -4.75
C ILE A 26 -3.09 1.20 -4.68
N SER A 27 -3.57 1.87 -3.63
CA SER A 27 -3.26 3.26 -3.34
C SER A 27 -2.70 3.41 -1.94
N ALA A 28 -1.83 4.40 -1.76
CA ALA A 28 -1.20 4.74 -0.49
C ALA A 28 -1.43 6.22 -0.17
N ARG A 29 -1.25 6.59 1.10
CA ARG A 29 -1.25 8.00 1.47
C ARG A 29 -0.03 8.68 0.88
N LEU A 30 -0.23 9.89 0.35
CA LEU A 30 0.87 10.71 -0.11
C LEU A 30 1.61 11.24 1.12
N GLN A 31 2.88 10.90 1.24
CA GLN A 31 3.78 11.42 2.26
C GLN A 31 4.91 12.12 1.53
N LEU A 32 4.84 13.44 1.45
CA LEU A 32 5.94 14.24 0.94
C LEU A 32 6.82 14.66 2.11
N ASP A 33 8.14 14.57 1.94
CA ASP A 33 9.09 15.09 2.93
C ASP A 33 9.05 16.62 3.00
N LYS A 34 8.63 17.29 1.92
CA LYS A 34 8.40 18.73 1.86
C LYS A 34 6.97 19.01 1.40
N PRO A 35 6.19 19.85 2.11
CA PRO A 35 4.87 20.25 1.65
C PRO A 35 4.99 20.96 0.30
N ASP A 36 4.20 20.52 -0.67
CA ASP A 36 4.12 21.09 -2.02
C ASP A 36 2.66 21.46 -2.29
N ALA A 37 2.41 22.75 -2.50
CA ALA A 37 1.08 23.31 -2.69
C ALA A 37 0.33 22.66 -3.87
N ARG A 38 1.05 22.06 -4.84
CA ARG A 38 0.42 21.33 -5.96
C ARG A 38 -0.35 20.10 -5.51
N PHE A 39 0.01 19.53 -4.36
CA PHE A 39 -0.63 18.33 -3.82
C PHE A 39 -1.51 18.65 -2.61
N ASP A 40 -1.77 19.92 -2.31
CA ASP A 40 -2.71 20.33 -1.28
C ASP A 40 -4.12 19.86 -1.67
N GLY A 41 -4.60 18.83 -0.96
CA GLY A 41 -5.87 18.14 -1.21
C GLY A 41 -5.73 16.70 -1.69
N VAL A 42 -4.55 16.28 -2.18
CA VAL A 42 -4.32 14.90 -2.61
C VAL A 42 -3.90 14.04 -1.43
N ARG A 43 -4.87 13.36 -0.81
CA ARG A 43 -4.61 12.49 0.34
C ARG A 43 -4.00 11.14 -0.03
N THR A 44 -4.40 10.57 -1.17
CA THR A 44 -4.01 9.21 -1.59
C THR A 44 -3.71 9.14 -3.08
N VAL A 45 -2.65 8.41 -3.43
CA VAL A 45 -2.20 8.22 -4.81
C VAL A 45 -2.10 6.73 -5.10
N THR A 46 -2.41 6.33 -6.33
CA THR A 46 -2.23 4.95 -6.79
C THR A 46 -0.74 4.68 -7.00
N VAL A 47 -0.20 3.67 -6.32
CA VAL A 47 1.24 3.36 -6.33
C VAL A 47 1.66 2.82 -7.69
N ARG A 48 2.83 3.19 -8.20
CA ARG A 48 3.44 2.71 -9.46
C ARG A 48 4.81 2.09 -9.20
N VAL A 49 5.28 1.32 -10.18
CA VAL A 49 6.65 0.77 -10.16
C VAL A 49 7.62 1.94 -10.27
N GLY A 50 8.65 1.95 -9.44
CA GLY A 50 9.61 3.05 -9.33
C GLY A 50 9.25 4.12 -8.29
N ASP A 51 8.03 4.12 -7.74
CA ASP A 51 7.70 5.01 -6.63
C ASP A 51 8.44 4.57 -5.35
N THR A 52 8.96 5.54 -4.59
CA THR A 52 9.52 5.31 -3.25
C THR A 52 8.40 5.25 -2.23
N VAL A 53 8.31 4.15 -1.49
CA VAL A 53 7.27 3.94 -0.47
C VAL A 53 7.88 3.68 0.90
N ARG A 54 7.18 4.11 1.96
CA ARG A 54 7.52 3.84 3.36
C ARG A 54 6.54 2.85 3.96
N VAL A 55 7.05 1.79 4.60
CA VAL A 55 6.21 0.81 5.31
C VAL A 55 5.81 1.39 6.68
N THR A 56 4.52 1.53 6.93
CA THR A 56 4.00 2.20 8.15
C THR A 56 3.48 1.25 9.23
N ARG A 57 3.24 -0.01 8.87
CA ARG A 57 2.71 -1.06 9.74
C ARG A 57 3.38 -2.40 9.44
N GLY A 58 3.40 -3.28 10.44
CA GLY A 58 4.02 -4.60 10.35
C GLY A 58 5.46 -4.61 10.84
N ASP A 59 6.11 -5.76 10.67
CA ASP A 59 7.44 -6.02 11.24
C ASP A 59 8.53 -5.12 10.63
N LEU A 60 8.39 -4.75 9.36
CA LEU A 60 9.30 -3.86 8.62
C LEU A 60 9.10 -2.37 8.91
N ALA A 61 8.07 -1.99 9.68
CA ALA A 61 7.80 -0.59 10.02
C ALA A 61 8.39 -0.16 11.37
N ASN A 62 8.25 -1.02 12.38
CA ASN A 62 8.57 -0.67 13.78
C ASN A 62 9.50 -1.71 14.44
N GLY A 63 10.10 -2.61 13.66
CA GLY A 63 10.94 -3.69 14.17
C GLY A 63 10.09 -4.74 14.88
N GLY A 64 9.67 -5.74 14.11
CA GLY A 64 8.88 -6.86 14.60
C GLY A 64 9.72 -7.90 15.32
N LYS A 65 9.20 -8.42 16.44
CA LYS A 65 9.82 -9.55 17.15
C LYS A 65 9.96 -10.80 16.28
N ARG A 66 9.08 -10.98 15.29
CA ARG A 66 9.03 -12.17 14.40
C ARG A 66 10.28 -12.31 13.54
N HIS A 67 10.88 -11.18 13.16
CA HIS A 67 12.13 -11.15 12.39
C HIS A 67 13.35 -10.86 13.29
N GLY A 68 13.22 -10.99 14.61
CA GLY A 68 14.33 -10.79 15.56
C GLY A 68 14.75 -9.32 15.77
N GLY A 69 13.98 -8.36 15.26
CA GLY A 69 14.28 -6.93 15.39
C GLY A 69 13.95 -6.36 16.77
N LYS A 70 14.69 -5.31 17.17
CA LYS A 70 14.31 -4.46 18.32
C LYS A 70 13.11 -3.60 17.94
N ARG A 71 12.21 -3.36 18.90
CA ARG A 71 11.07 -2.44 18.71
C ARG A 71 11.57 -1.00 18.56
N GLY A 72 10.96 -0.24 17.66
CA GLY A 72 11.26 1.19 17.46
C GLY A 72 12.37 1.47 16.45
N THR A 73 12.68 0.54 15.55
CA THR A 73 13.57 0.80 14.42
C THR A 73 12.90 1.70 13.38
N ASP A 74 13.73 2.36 12.57
CA ASP A 74 13.24 3.14 11.43
C ASP A 74 12.45 2.26 10.45
N PRO A 75 11.37 2.81 9.86
CA PRO A 75 10.55 2.08 8.90
C PRO A 75 11.32 1.84 7.60
N LEU A 76 11.14 0.66 7.02
CA LEU A 76 11.70 0.35 5.70
C LEU A 76 11.13 1.33 4.65
N THR A 77 12.04 2.02 3.98
CA THR A 77 11.77 2.86 2.81
C THR A 77 12.51 2.29 1.61
N GLY A 78 11.81 2.13 0.49
CA GLY A 78 12.43 1.60 -0.73
C GLY A 78 11.55 1.78 -1.97
N PRO A 79 12.14 1.68 -3.17
CA PRO A 79 11.40 1.72 -4.41
C PRO A 79 10.54 0.45 -4.59
N VAL A 80 9.40 0.62 -5.26
CA VAL A 80 8.54 -0.49 -5.67
C VAL A 80 9.11 -1.17 -6.91
N ILE A 81 9.46 -2.45 -6.79
CA ILE A 81 10.00 -3.27 -7.89
C ILE A 81 8.86 -3.81 -8.77
N ARG A 82 7.78 -4.30 -8.14
CA ARG A 82 6.68 -4.94 -8.86
C ARG A 82 5.35 -4.75 -8.13
N ILE A 83 4.28 -4.67 -8.92
CA ILE A 83 2.91 -4.59 -8.43
C ILE A 83 2.15 -5.84 -8.88
N ASP A 84 1.55 -6.54 -7.93
CA ASP A 84 0.61 -7.63 -8.19
C ASP A 84 -0.81 -7.11 -7.96
N SER A 85 -1.47 -6.72 -9.04
CA SER A 85 -2.83 -6.19 -9.00
C SER A 85 -3.87 -7.27 -8.70
N GLU A 86 -3.57 -8.55 -8.97
CA GLU A 86 -4.53 -9.62 -8.72
C GLU A 86 -4.62 -9.95 -7.23
N LYS A 87 -3.47 -10.05 -6.57
CA LYS A 87 -3.37 -10.33 -5.13
C LYS A 87 -3.42 -9.08 -4.26
N GLY A 88 -3.32 -7.89 -4.87
CA GLY A 88 -3.30 -6.61 -4.13
C GLY A 88 -2.01 -6.41 -3.34
N ARG A 89 -0.88 -6.93 -3.84
CA ARG A 89 0.42 -6.91 -3.13
C ARG A 89 1.45 -6.05 -3.86
N LEU A 90 2.33 -5.43 -3.08
CA LEU A 90 3.49 -4.65 -3.56
C LEU A 90 4.77 -5.38 -3.17
N PHE A 91 5.75 -5.35 -4.08
CA PHE A 91 7.10 -5.85 -3.84
C PHE A 91 8.02 -4.64 -3.74
N ILE A 92 8.60 -4.45 -2.56
CA ILE A 92 9.45 -3.31 -2.21
C ILE A 92 10.87 -3.82 -2.05
N GLU A 93 11.84 -3.06 -2.53
CA GLU A 93 13.24 -3.39 -2.31
C GLU A 93 13.59 -3.45 -0.81
N GLY A 94 14.34 -4.48 -0.41
CA GLY A 94 14.69 -4.71 1.00
C GLY A 94 13.60 -5.39 1.85
N ALA A 95 12.37 -5.53 1.33
CA ALA A 95 11.32 -6.29 2.00
C ALA A 95 11.45 -7.80 1.65
N LYS A 96 12.06 -8.57 2.55
CA LYS A 96 12.15 -10.04 2.48
C LYS A 96 11.22 -10.72 3.46
#